data_AF-A0A8G1N2A6-F1
#
_entry.id   AF-A0A8G1N2A6-F1
#
_cell.length_a   1.000
_cell.length_b   1.000
_cell.length_c   1.000
_cell.angle_alpha   90.00
_cell.angle_beta   90.00
_cell.angle_gamma   90.00
#
_symmetry.space_group_name_H-M   'P 1'
#
loop_
_entity.id
_entity.type
_entity.pdbx_description
1 polymer ?
#
loop_
_entity_poly.entity_id
_entity_poly.type
_entity_poly.pdbx_seq_one_letter_code
_entity_poly.pdbx_strand_id
1 'polypeptide(L)'
;MSQPDRPLVGRERTFFGHPRGLAVLFGTEMWERFSFYGLQGILLVFLTASLAQNGLGLDATVAVPIASLYSGLVYLTALPGGWLADRILGPRRGVLIGGIVIMCGHLSMAVPVENPATVFFGLFLVVVGSGLLKPNISVMVGKLYDGDDDARRDAGFSVFYMGINLGAFLGILITPYLAGEDRWHLGFGAAAVGMALGLLWYVRGWPRLTNAGIGPARPLNDAEKKQVTRVLAIAIAVTAVAVAIWASTGTLTLATVPTVVTGLSIGAAVWYFVYIFSQAKGITAAERAGLRAYVGLFIASVVFWMLYLQMGSVLTAFADSSVDLDSWGFHLPAGGVQNFNSIFILVFSPLFGALWVWTGSRFGAAYKFASGVFLVGFAYVFLGWLQGRADTGVLIALGWMAWVYLLLTFGELCVSPVGLSVTTQLAPSSLKGQMMGVWFLGPAVGTPLGGQAYKFLVPAVGEQWFFYLLAGVAILTSIVLALCSPALHRLMGRGGHGSGAPLAVPPEQEFEGRG
;
A
#
# COMPACT_ATOMS: atom_id res chain seq x y z
N MET A 1 -40.76 42.23 -7.32
CA MET A 1 -40.51 40.89 -6.76
C MET A 1 -39.05 40.83 -6.35
N SER A 2 -38.81 40.98 -5.06
CA SER A 2 -37.50 40.87 -4.41
C SER A 2 -37.00 39.43 -4.49
N GLN A 3 -35.74 39.25 -4.87
CA GLN A 3 -35.05 37.97 -4.72
C GLN A 3 -35.07 37.57 -3.24
N PRO A 4 -35.38 36.31 -2.88
CA PRO A 4 -35.29 35.88 -1.51
C PRO A 4 -33.81 35.89 -1.10
N ASP A 5 -33.53 36.62 -0.02
CA ASP A 5 -32.23 36.68 0.64
C ASP A 5 -31.65 35.28 0.82
N ARG A 6 -30.50 35.02 0.19
CA ARG A 6 -29.67 33.87 0.56
C ARG A 6 -29.31 34.04 2.03
N PRO A 7 -29.60 33.08 2.91
CA PRO A 7 -29.22 33.20 4.31
C PRO A 7 -27.72 33.41 4.40
N LEU A 8 -27.30 34.46 5.12
CA LEU A 8 -25.91 34.76 5.43
C LEU A 8 -25.27 33.48 5.98
N VAL A 9 -24.43 32.83 5.17
CA VAL A 9 -23.70 31.62 5.53
C VAL A 9 -22.78 31.99 6.70
N GLY A 10 -23.22 31.70 7.92
CA GLY A 10 -22.32 31.67 9.07
C GLY A 10 -21.20 30.71 8.70
N ARG A 11 -19.96 31.23 8.59
CA ARG A 11 -18.73 30.50 8.23
C ARG A 11 -18.85 29.04 8.66
N GLU A 12 -19.11 28.14 7.73
CA GLU A 12 -19.08 26.72 8.04
C GLU A 12 -17.70 26.43 8.65
N ARG A 13 -17.67 25.85 9.85
CA ARG A 13 -16.40 25.54 10.51
C ARG A 13 -15.64 24.55 9.61
N THR A 14 -14.57 24.98 8.97
CA THR A 14 -13.73 24.13 8.11
C THR A 14 -12.64 23.42 8.93
N PHE A 15 -12.06 22.36 8.38
CA PHE A 15 -10.89 21.68 8.94
C PHE A 15 -9.68 22.02 8.08
N PHE A 16 -8.80 22.91 8.56
CA PHE A 16 -7.69 23.45 7.76
C PHE A 16 -8.14 24.03 6.40
N GLY A 17 -9.33 24.63 6.32
CA GLY A 17 -9.89 25.13 5.05
C GLY A 17 -10.63 24.08 4.20
N HIS A 18 -10.65 22.82 4.63
CA HIS A 18 -11.36 21.72 3.96
C HIS A 18 -12.73 21.39 4.57
N PRO A 19 -13.60 20.64 3.86
CA PRO A 19 -14.86 20.13 4.40
C PRO A 19 -14.66 19.36 5.71
N ARG A 20 -15.60 19.49 6.66
CA ARG A 20 -15.50 18.81 7.97
C ARG A 20 -15.45 17.30 7.88
N GLY A 21 -16.00 16.73 6.81
CA GLY A 21 -15.89 15.31 6.51
C GLY A 21 -14.43 14.86 6.40
N LEU A 22 -13.53 15.73 5.95
CA LEU A 22 -12.10 15.41 5.87
C LEU A 22 -11.51 15.10 7.25
N ALA A 23 -11.88 15.85 8.29
CA ALA A 23 -11.42 15.56 9.67
C ALA A 23 -11.87 14.17 10.15
N VAL A 24 -13.06 13.73 9.73
CA VAL A 24 -13.58 12.40 10.06
C VAL A 24 -12.76 11.33 9.36
N LEU A 25 -12.60 11.45 8.03
CA LEU A 25 -11.84 10.47 7.24
C LEU A 25 -10.36 10.44 7.61
N PHE A 26 -9.75 11.60 7.86
CA PHE A 26 -8.39 11.75 8.36
C PHE A 26 -8.21 10.99 9.68
N GLY A 27 -9.05 11.24 10.68
CA GLY A 27 -8.90 10.61 11.98
C GLY A 27 -9.16 9.10 11.93
N THR A 28 -10.15 8.67 11.15
CA THR A 28 -10.42 7.24 10.95
C THR A 28 -9.26 6.53 10.26
N GLU A 29 -8.70 7.11 9.21
CA GLU A 29 -7.54 6.53 8.52
C GLU A 29 -6.30 6.54 9.41
N MET A 30 -6.03 7.63 10.14
CA MET A 30 -4.89 7.70 11.06
C MET A 30 -4.92 6.57 12.09
N TRP A 31 -6.09 6.29 12.68
CA TRP A 31 -6.24 5.22 13.68
C TRP A 31 -6.19 3.81 13.10
N GLU A 32 -6.72 3.60 11.89
CA GLU A 32 -6.56 2.31 11.22
C GLU A 32 -5.10 2.09 10.77
N ARG A 33 -4.39 3.13 10.35
CA ARG A 33 -2.96 3.04 10.01
C ARG A 33 -2.12 2.81 11.25
N PHE A 34 -2.47 3.42 12.38
CA PHE A 34 -1.90 3.08 13.68
C PHE A 34 -2.00 1.58 13.97
N SER A 35 -3.19 0.99 13.81
CA SER A 35 -3.39 -0.43 14.13
C SER A 35 -2.67 -1.36 13.14
N PHE A 36 -2.70 -1.02 11.84
CA PHE A 36 -2.02 -1.77 10.79
C PHE A 36 -0.50 -1.78 10.95
N TYR A 37 0.12 -0.59 11.04
CA TYR A 37 1.57 -0.47 11.15
C TYR A 37 2.09 -0.87 12.53
N GLY A 38 1.29 -0.68 13.58
CA GLY A 38 1.61 -1.21 14.91
C GLY A 38 1.71 -2.73 14.91
N LEU A 39 0.73 -3.43 14.31
CA LEU A 39 0.80 -4.88 14.10
C LEU A 39 2.00 -5.27 13.23
N GLN A 40 2.24 -4.57 12.11
CA GLN A 40 3.40 -4.83 11.25
C GLN A 40 4.74 -4.66 12.00
N GLY A 41 4.81 -3.76 12.98
CA GLY A 41 5.98 -3.55 13.83
C GLY A 41 6.32 -4.74 14.72
N ILE A 42 5.34 -5.55 15.11
CA ILE A 42 5.56 -6.66 16.06
C ILE A 42 5.32 -8.05 15.46
N LEU A 43 4.68 -8.14 14.30
CA LEU A 43 4.25 -9.43 13.75
C LEU A 43 5.44 -10.38 13.52
N LEU A 44 6.48 -9.92 12.83
CA LEU A 44 7.61 -10.79 12.52
C LEU A 44 8.33 -11.24 13.79
N VAL A 45 8.67 -10.30 14.68
CA VAL A 45 9.38 -10.60 15.93
C VAL A 45 8.56 -11.52 16.83
N PHE A 46 7.24 -11.40 16.86
CA PHE A 46 6.37 -12.36 17.55
C PHE A 46 6.45 -13.77 16.94
N LEU A 47 6.43 -13.87 15.61
CA LEU A 47 6.50 -15.17 14.92
C LEU A 47 7.84 -15.86 15.20
N THR A 48 8.95 -15.12 15.28
CA THR A 48 10.29 -15.68 15.49
C THR A 48 10.71 -15.81 16.95
N ALA A 49 10.13 -15.01 17.85
CA ALA A 49 10.44 -15.03 19.28
C ALA A 49 10.24 -16.43 19.88
N SER A 50 11.09 -16.79 20.83
CA SER A 50 11.07 -18.12 21.43
C SER A 50 9.78 -18.39 22.21
N LEU A 51 9.46 -19.67 22.43
CA LEU A 51 8.33 -20.05 23.29
C LEU A 51 8.49 -19.51 24.73
N ALA A 52 9.73 -19.36 25.21
CA ALA A 52 10.03 -18.77 26.53
C ALA A 52 9.70 -17.27 26.60
N GLN A 53 9.75 -16.58 25.46
CA GLN A 53 9.33 -15.19 25.29
C GLN A 53 7.85 -15.09 24.88
N ASN A 54 7.05 -16.14 25.04
CA ASN A 54 5.65 -16.19 24.57
C ASN A 54 5.46 -15.95 23.05
N GLY A 55 6.51 -16.17 22.24
CA GLY A 55 6.43 -16.14 20.77
C GLY A 55 6.06 -17.49 20.16
N LEU A 56 6.16 -17.62 18.82
CA LEU A 56 5.86 -18.88 18.12
C LEU A 56 7.08 -19.75 17.79
N GLY A 57 8.29 -19.24 17.99
CA GLY A 57 9.54 -19.97 17.73
C GLY A 57 9.71 -20.42 16.28
N LEU A 58 9.12 -19.72 15.32
CA LEU A 58 9.23 -20.06 13.90
C LEU A 58 10.59 -19.62 13.36
N ASP A 59 11.17 -20.46 12.51
CA ASP A 59 12.35 -20.08 11.74
C ASP A 59 12.05 -18.88 10.81
N ALA A 60 13.03 -18.00 10.61
CA ALA A 60 12.89 -16.81 9.76
C ALA A 60 12.45 -17.15 8.34
N THR A 61 12.88 -18.30 7.78
CA THR A 61 12.47 -18.79 6.45
C THR A 61 10.99 -19.17 6.37
N VAL A 62 10.30 -19.32 7.51
CA VAL A 62 8.85 -19.53 7.62
C VAL A 62 8.14 -18.22 8.00
N ALA A 63 8.67 -17.49 8.98
CA ALA A 63 8.06 -16.26 9.48
C ALA A 63 8.04 -15.10 8.46
N VAL A 64 9.15 -14.89 7.74
CA VAL A 64 9.26 -13.81 6.73
C VAL A 64 8.22 -13.96 5.61
N PRO A 65 8.02 -15.15 5.00
CA PRO A 65 6.92 -15.39 4.07
C PRO A 65 5.54 -15.09 4.62
N ILE A 66 5.25 -15.44 5.88
CA ILE A 66 3.93 -15.20 6.50
C ILE A 66 3.68 -13.69 6.62
N ALA A 67 4.63 -12.95 7.20
CA ALA A 67 4.53 -11.50 7.35
C ALA A 67 4.40 -10.79 6.00
N SER A 68 5.19 -11.21 5.01
CA SER A 68 5.16 -10.62 3.66
C SER A 68 3.86 -10.94 2.92
N LEU A 69 3.34 -12.16 3.09
CA LEU A 69 2.04 -12.55 2.53
C LEU A 69 0.91 -11.72 3.11
N TYR A 70 0.87 -11.56 4.43
CA TYR A 70 -0.11 -10.73 5.12
C TYR A 70 -0.16 -9.31 4.51
N SER A 71 1.00 -8.67 4.40
CA SER A 71 1.10 -7.32 3.82
C SER A 71 0.63 -7.28 2.36
N GLY A 72 0.98 -8.28 1.54
CA GLY A 72 0.51 -8.37 0.15
C GLY A 72 -0.99 -8.61 0.02
N LEU A 73 -1.57 -9.47 0.85
CA LEU A 73 -3.00 -9.81 0.80
C LEU A 73 -3.90 -8.62 1.15
N VAL A 74 -3.44 -7.69 1.99
CA VAL A 74 -4.16 -6.44 2.26
C VAL A 74 -4.35 -5.60 0.98
N TYR A 75 -3.36 -5.59 0.08
CA TYR A 75 -3.49 -4.92 -1.22
C TYR A 75 -4.34 -5.73 -2.20
N LEU A 76 -4.20 -7.06 -2.20
CA LEU A 76 -4.99 -7.94 -3.08
C LEU A 76 -6.49 -7.84 -2.77
N THR A 77 -6.86 -7.85 -1.49
CA THR A 77 -8.26 -7.82 -1.03
C THR A 77 -8.93 -6.45 -1.16
N ALA A 78 -8.16 -5.39 -1.40
CA ALA A 78 -8.71 -4.06 -1.73
C ALA A 78 -9.54 -4.09 -3.03
N LEU A 79 -9.18 -4.94 -3.99
CA LEU A 79 -9.93 -5.10 -5.25
C LEU A 79 -11.37 -5.60 -5.03
N PRO A 80 -11.60 -6.79 -4.43
CA PRO A 80 -12.95 -7.26 -4.16
C PRO A 80 -13.67 -6.39 -3.13
N GLY A 81 -12.97 -5.78 -2.17
CA GLY A 81 -13.59 -4.89 -1.19
C GLY A 81 -14.11 -3.57 -1.76
N GLY A 82 -13.41 -2.98 -2.74
CA GLY A 82 -13.91 -1.86 -3.53
C GLY A 82 -15.13 -2.25 -4.37
N TRP A 83 -15.07 -3.40 -5.05
CA TRP A 83 -16.20 -3.92 -5.82
C TRP A 83 -17.45 -4.16 -4.96
N LEU A 84 -17.28 -4.70 -3.75
CA LEU A 84 -18.39 -4.96 -2.83
C LEU A 84 -19.08 -3.65 -2.40
N ALA A 85 -18.31 -2.60 -2.14
CA ALA A 85 -18.87 -1.30 -1.83
C ALA A 85 -19.56 -0.64 -3.02
N ASP A 86 -18.98 -0.74 -4.22
CA ASP A 86 -19.57 -0.14 -5.42
C ASP A 86 -20.89 -0.80 -5.84
N ARG A 87 -21.07 -2.09 -5.54
CA ARG A 87 -22.18 -2.90 -6.06
C ARG A 87 -23.22 -3.28 -5.00
N ILE A 88 -22.84 -3.38 -3.72
CA ILE A 88 -23.69 -3.91 -2.65
C ILE A 88 -23.82 -2.93 -1.47
N LEU A 89 -22.71 -2.55 -0.84
CA LEU A 89 -22.75 -1.90 0.48
C LEU A 89 -22.83 -0.37 0.43
N GLY A 90 -22.13 0.25 -0.52
CA GLY A 90 -21.75 1.66 -0.50
C GLY A 90 -20.46 1.91 0.28
N PRO A 91 -19.58 2.85 -0.16
CA PRO A 91 -18.29 3.10 0.48
C PRO A 91 -18.37 3.40 1.97
N ARG A 92 -19.38 4.16 2.42
CA ARG A 92 -19.54 4.53 3.83
C ARG A 92 -19.80 3.32 4.74
N ARG A 93 -20.62 2.36 4.29
CA ARG A 93 -20.86 1.12 5.03
C ARG A 93 -19.66 0.18 4.92
N GLY A 94 -18.98 0.16 3.77
CA GLY A 94 -17.74 -0.60 3.56
C GLY A 94 -16.67 -0.24 4.58
N VAL A 95 -16.45 1.06 4.83
CA VAL A 95 -15.51 1.55 5.85
C VAL A 95 -15.93 1.11 7.26
N LEU A 96 -17.21 1.26 7.62
CA LEU A 96 -17.68 0.85 8.95
C LEU A 96 -17.51 -0.65 9.20
N ILE A 97 -17.99 -1.48 8.27
CA ILE A 97 -17.92 -2.94 8.37
C ILE A 97 -16.46 -3.39 8.35
N GLY A 98 -15.66 -2.87 7.42
CA GLY A 98 -14.23 -3.15 7.34
C GLY A 98 -13.51 -2.85 8.65
N GLY A 99 -13.74 -1.67 9.23
CA GLY A 99 -13.15 -1.29 10.51
C GLY A 99 -13.57 -2.17 11.68
N ILE A 100 -14.84 -2.60 11.75
CA ILE A 100 -15.32 -3.55 12.77
C ILE A 100 -14.59 -4.90 12.61
N VAL A 101 -14.44 -5.38 11.39
CA VAL A 101 -13.73 -6.64 11.11
C VAL A 101 -12.24 -6.54 11.47
N ILE A 102 -11.57 -5.42 11.18
CA ILE A 102 -10.18 -5.16 11.60
C ILE A 102 -10.07 -5.19 13.13
N MET A 103 -10.99 -4.51 13.84
CA MET A 103 -11.00 -4.47 15.30
C MET A 103 -11.16 -5.88 15.88
N CYS A 104 -12.09 -6.69 15.35
CA CYS A 104 -12.24 -8.09 15.75
C CYS A 104 -10.98 -8.91 15.49
N GLY A 105 -10.26 -8.62 14.41
CA GLY A 105 -8.98 -9.26 14.11
C GLY A 105 -7.92 -8.96 15.16
N HIS A 106 -7.74 -7.69 15.52
CA HIS A 106 -6.81 -7.30 16.59
C HIS A 106 -7.23 -7.84 17.97
N LEU A 107 -8.53 -7.85 18.28
CA LEU A 107 -9.04 -8.45 19.51
C LEU A 107 -8.75 -9.96 19.56
N SER A 108 -8.92 -10.68 18.44
CA SER A 108 -8.57 -12.10 18.34
C SER A 108 -7.10 -12.35 18.68
N MET A 109 -6.20 -11.49 18.19
CA MET A 109 -4.76 -11.55 18.51
C MET A 109 -4.45 -11.12 19.96
N ALA A 110 -5.23 -10.20 20.53
CA ALA A 110 -5.00 -9.67 21.87
C ALA A 110 -5.39 -10.64 23.00
N VAL A 111 -6.20 -11.68 22.72
CA VAL A 111 -6.52 -12.70 23.73
C VAL A 111 -5.34 -13.66 23.87
N PRO A 112 -4.73 -13.79 25.06
CA PRO A 112 -3.60 -14.68 25.31
C PRO A 112 -4.08 -16.14 25.46
N VAL A 113 -4.42 -16.77 24.33
CA VAL A 113 -4.72 -18.20 24.27
C VAL A 113 -3.47 -18.94 23.79
N GLU A 114 -3.14 -20.08 24.41
CA GLU A 114 -1.97 -20.90 24.05
C GLU A 114 -1.98 -21.37 22.58
N ASN A 115 -3.16 -21.40 21.94
CA ASN A 115 -3.31 -21.83 20.56
C ASN A 115 -3.06 -20.67 19.57
N PRO A 116 -2.07 -20.76 18.66
CA PRO A 116 -1.76 -19.71 17.69
C PRO A 116 -2.87 -19.48 16.64
N ALA A 117 -3.89 -20.33 16.59
CA ALA A 117 -5.04 -20.18 15.69
C ALA A 117 -5.74 -18.83 15.86
N THR A 118 -5.78 -18.27 17.08
CA THR A 118 -6.39 -16.95 17.32
C THR A 118 -5.61 -15.84 16.62
N VAL A 119 -4.29 -15.97 16.50
CA VAL A 119 -3.44 -15.01 15.78
C VAL A 119 -3.68 -15.10 14.29
N PHE A 120 -3.62 -16.29 13.70
CA PHE A 120 -3.84 -16.46 12.26
C PHE A 120 -5.27 -16.11 11.83
N PHE A 121 -6.27 -16.41 12.67
CA PHE A 121 -7.64 -15.95 12.44
C PHE A 121 -7.73 -14.42 12.53
N GLY A 122 -7.02 -13.81 13.47
CA GLY A 122 -6.90 -12.36 13.58
C GLY A 122 -6.31 -11.72 12.33
N LEU A 123 -5.18 -12.25 11.82
CA LEU A 123 -4.57 -11.79 10.56
C LEU A 123 -5.53 -11.91 9.38
N PHE A 124 -6.26 -13.01 9.27
CA PHE A 124 -7.28 -13.19 8.23
C PHE A 124 -8.37 -12.11 8.31
N LEU A 125 -8.89 -11.82 9.49
CA LEU A 125 -9.89 -10.76 9.69
C LEU A 125 -9.30 -9.39 9.33
N VAL A 126 -8.07 -9.07 9.76
CA VAL A 126 -7.43 -7.79 9.41
C VAL A 126 -7.26 -7.66 7.90
N VAL A 127 -6.85 -8.72 7.18
CA VAL A 127 -6.75 -8.73 5.71
C VAL A 127 -8.11 -8.41 5.08
N VAL A 128 -9.16 -9.13 5.45
CA VAL A 128 -10.51 -8.94 4.89
C VAL A 128 -11.07 -7.56 5.21
N GLY A 129 -10.92 -7.11 6.46
CA GLY A 129 -11.42 -5.82 6.91
C GLY A 129 -10.68 -4.64 6.26
N SER A 130 -9.36 -4.73 6.11
CA SER A 130 -8.54 -3.73 5.43
C SER A 130 -8.90 -3.64 3.95
N GLY A 131 -9.14 -4.78 3.30
CA GLY A 131 -9.63 -4.84 1.93
C GLY A 131 -10.96 -4.09 1.73
N LEU A 132 -11.83 -4.08 2.74
CA LEU A 132 -13.08 -3.31 2.72
C LEU A 132 -12.90 -1.83 3.10
N LEU A 133 -12.02 -1.50 4.04
CA LEU A 133 -11.87 -0.12 4.50
C LEU A 133 -11.06 0.74 3.53
N LYS A 134 -9.86 0.29 3.17
CA LYS A 134 -8.82 1.07 2.48
C LYS A 134 -9.23 1.65 1.11
N PRO A 135 -9.80 0.88 0.16
CA PRO A 135 -10.23 1.45 -1.12
C PRO A 135 -11.41 2.42 -0.94
N ASN A 136 -12.27 2.16 0.03
CA ASN A 136 -13.55 2.85 0.17
C ASN A 136 -13.42 4.20 0.90
N ILE A 137 -12.55 4.29 1.90
CA ILE A 137 -12.29 5.56 2.58
C ILE A 137 -11.64 6.59 1.65
N SER A 138 -10.75 6.14 0.75
CA SER A 138 -10.12 6.99 -0.27
C SER A 138 -11.15 7.53 -1.27
N VAL A 139 -12.10 6.68 -1.70
CA VAL A 139 -13.24 7.12 -2.53
C VAL A 139 -14.08 8.16 -1.81
N MET A 140 -14.30 8.01 -0.50
CA MET A 140 -15.05 8.99 0.27
C MET A 140 -14.36 10.34 0.35
N VAL A 141 -13.03 10.40 0.46
CA VAL A 141 -12.27 11.67 0.44
C VAL A 141 -12.53 12.41 -0.87
N GLY A 142 -12.45 11.70 -2.01
CA GLY A 142 -12.73 12.30 -3.31
C GLY A 142 -14.15 12.85 -3.44
N LYS A 143 -15.14 12.21 -2.80
CA LYS A 143 -16.54 12.63 -2.80
C LYS A 143 -16.86 13.80 -1.85
N LEU A 144 -15.89 14.34 -1.12
CA LEU A 144 -16.08 15.53 -0.29
C LEU A 144 -15.98 16.84 -1.07
N TYR A 145 -15.48 16.80 -2.31
CA TYR A 145 -15.20 17.97 -3.13
C TYR A 145 -16.11 18.02 -4.36
N ASP A 146 -16.37 19.23 -4.85
CA ASP A 146 -17.25 19.47 -5.99
C ASP A 146 -16.51 19.21 -7.30
N GLY A 147 -16.48 17.94 -7.73
CA GLY A 147 -15.87 17.51 -8.98
C GLY A 147 -14.35 17.34 -8.92
N ASP A 148 -13.77 16.89 -10.04
CA ASP A 148 -12.34 16.56 -10.12
C ASP A 148 -11.43 17.81 -10.18
N ASP A 149 -11.96 18.97 -10.56
CA ASP A 149 -11.21 20.23 -10.81
C ASP A 149 -11.12 21.16 -9.58
N ASP A 150 -11.70 20.78 -8.42
CA ASP A 150 -11.58 21.57 -7.19
C ASP A 150 -10.12 21.52 -6.70
N ALA A 151 -9.41 22.66 -6.77
CA ALA A 151 -8.01 22.75 -6.31
C ALA A 151 -7.81 22.34 -4.84
N ARG A 152 -8.86 22.38 -4.01
CA ARG A 152 -8.80 21.92 -2.61
C ARG A 152 -8.78 20.41 -2.48
N ARG A 153 -9.15 19.67 -3.54
CA ARG A 153 -9.19 18.21 -3.55
C ARG A 153 -7.79 17.63 -3.39
N ASP A 154 -6.84 18.07 -4.18
CA ASP A 154 -5.45 17.58 -4.15
C ASP A 154 -4.76 17.91 -2.81
N ALA A 155 -4.95 19.14 -2.32
CA ALA A 155 -4.51 19.53 -0.97
C ALA A 155 -5.19 18.68 0.11
N GLY A 156 -6.47 18.34 -0.07
CA GLY A 156 -7.23 17.45 0.81
C GLY A 156 -6.67 16.04 0.87
N PHE A 157 -6.28 15.47 -0.29
CA PHE A 157 -5.59 14.18 -0.34
C PHE A 157 -4.21 14.23 0.31
N SER A 158 -3.51 15.36 0.24
CA SER A 158 -2.23 15.56 0.95
C SER A 158 -2.42 15.58 2.47
N VAL A 159 -3.46 16.28 2.97
CA VAL A 159 -3.83 16.24 4.40
C VAL A 159 -4.22 14.83 4.83
N PHE A 160 -4.99 14.11 4.00
CA PHE A 160 -5.34 12.71 4.27
C PHE A 160 -4.09 11.81 4.35
N TYR A 161 -3.14 11.98 3.44
CA TYR A 161 -1.87 11.24 3.42
C TYR A 161 -0.98 11.56 4.63
N MET A 162 -0.99 12.79 5.13
CA MET A 162 -0.33 13.13 6.40
C MET A 162 -0.90 12.31 7.57
N GLY A 163 -2.22 12.06 7.57
CA GLY A 163 -2.88 11.21 8.57
C GLY A 163 -2.38 9.77 8.55
N ILE A 164 -2.13 9.21 7.35
CA ILE A 164 -1.55 7.87 7.19
C ILE A 164 -0.18 7.79 7.86
N ASN A 165 0.71 8.75 7.58
CA ASN A 165 2.06 8.76 8.12
C ASN A 165 2.09 9.02 9.63
N LEU A 166 1.23 9.90 10.13
CA LEU A 166 1.10 10.14 11.56
C LEU A 166 0.59 8.88 12.29
N GLY A 167 -0.38 8.19 11.71
CA GLY A 167 -0.87 6.91 12.21
C GLY A 167 0.23 5.85 12.25
N ALA A 168 0.96 5.69 11.14
CA ALA A 168 2.09 4.78 11.04
C ALA A 168 3.15 5.05 12.13
N PHE A 169 3.57 6.31 12.25
CA PHE A 169 4.55 6.75 13.23
C PHE A 169 4.15 6.38 14.67
N LEU A 170 2.92 6.73 15.05
CA LEU A 170 2.40 6.45 16.39
C LEU A 170 2.22 4.94 16.62
N GLY A 171 1.77 4.20 15.61
CA GLY A 171 1.55 2.76 15.67
C GLY A 171 2.84 1.99 15.93
N ILE A 172 3.88 2.27 15.13
CA ILE A 172 5.21 1.67 15.23
C ILE A 172 5.95 2.14 16.48
N LEU A 173 5.63 3.32 17.02
CA LEU A 173 6.21 3.77 18.29
C LEU A 173 5.59 3.04 19.48
N ILE A 174 4.27 3.01 19.56
CA ILE A 174 3.54 2.57 20.77
C ILE A 174 3.42 1.05 20.82
N THR A 175 3.10 0.40 19.71
CA THR A 175 2.77 -1.03 19.71
C THR A 175 3.97 -1.93 20.02
N PRO A 176 5.13 -1.78 19.37
CA PRO A 176 6.36 -2.50 19.76
C PRO A 176 6.81 -2.19 21.18
N TYR A 177 6.72 -0.92 21.62
CA TYR A 177 7.08 -0.55 22.99
C TYR A 177 6.24 -1.27 24.06
N LEU A 178 4.93 -1.39 23.82
CA LEU A 178 4.03 -2.11 24.72
C LEU A 178 4.24 -3.63 24.67
N ALA A 179 4.53 -4.18 23.49
CA ALA A 179 4.87 -5.59 23.35
C ALA A 179 6.13 -5.96 24.14
N GLY A 180 7.15 -5.09 24.15
CA GLY A 180 8.45 -5.40 24.76
C GLY A 180 9.02 -6.68 24.15
N GLU A 181 9.52 -7.58 25.01
CA GLU A 181 10.11 -8.86 24.59
C GLU A 181 9.17 -10.06 24.75
N ASP A 182 8.11 -9.95 25.57
CA ASP A 182 7.27 -11.09 25.96
C ASP A 182 5.77 -10.79 26.09
N ARG A 183 5.35 -9.52 25.96
CA ARG A 183 3.96 -9.07 26.13
C ARG A 183 3.26 -8.83 24.79
N TRP A 184 3.45 -9.72 23.82
CA TRP A 184 2.93 -9.57 22.45
C TRP A 184 1.44 -9.24 22.38
N HIS A 185 0.64 -9.90 23.22
CA HIS A 185 -0.82 -9.68 23.30
C HIS A 185 -1.20 -8.27 23.76
N LEU A 186 -0.36 -7.60 24.56
CA LEU A 186 -0.54 -6.19 24.92
C LEU A 186 -0.30 -5.29 23.71
N GLY A 187 0.70 -5.61 22.88
CA GLY A 187 0.92 -4.93 21.60
C GLY A 187 -0.27 -5.10 20.64
N PHE A 188 -0.76 -6.34 20.45
CA PHE A 188 -1.97 -6.59 19.67
C PHE A 188 -3.20 -5.86 20.24
N GLY A 189 -3.32 -5.79 21.56
CA GLY A 189 -4.34 -5.04 22.27
C GLY A 189 -4.26 -3.53 22.02
N ALA A 190 -3.05 -2.95 21.97
CA ALA A 190 -2.86 -1.55 21.63
C ALA A 190 -3.38 -1.24 20.22
N ALA A 191 -3.09 -2.10 19.25
CA ALA A 191 -3.64 -2.00 17.90
C ALA A 191 -5.19 -2.11 17.89
N ALA A 192 -5.77 -3.00 18.71
CA ALA A 192 -7.23 -3.11 18.87
C ALA A 192 -7.84 -1.81 19.42
N VAL A 193 -7.22 -1.21 20.44
CA VAL A 193 -7.65 0.07 21.01
C VAL A 193 -7.58 1.18 19.96
N GLY A 194 -6.49 1.25 19.18
CA GLY A 194 -6.36 2.21 18.09
C GLY A 194 -7.51 2.10 17.08
N MET A 195 -7.82 0.88 16.62
CA MET A 195 -8.95 0.66 15.70
C MET A 195 -10.30 1.01 16.34
N ALA A 196 -10.52 0.70 17.61
CA ALA A 196 -11.73 1.06 18.35
C ALA A 196 -11.92 2.59 18.43
N LEU A 197 -10.83 3.35 18.67
CA LEU A 197 -10.84 4.81 18.64
C LEU A 197 -11.17 5.33 17.24
N GLY A 198 -10.61 4.72 16.19
CA GLY A 198 -10.91 5.05 14.79
C GLY A 198 -12.39 4.83 14.43
N LEU A 199 -12.99 3.73 14.88
CA LEU A 199 -14.42 3.44 14.71
C LEU A 199 -15.30 4.40 15.48
N LEU A 200 -14.97 4.68 16.74
CA LEU A 200 -15.69 5.66 17.56
C LEU A 200 -15.64 7.05 16.90
N TRP A 201 -14.48 7.45 16.39
CA TRP A 201 -14.30 8.69 15.64
C TRP A 201 -15.18 8.73 14.39
N TYR A 202 -15.19 7.63 13.63
CA TYR A 202 -15.98 7.50 12.40
C TYR A 202 -17.49 7.60 12.66
N VAL A 203 -18.00 6.82 13.62
CA VAL A 203 -19.42 6.79 13.98
C VAL A 203 -19.88 8.14 14.53
N ARG A 204 -19.08 8.78 15.38
CA ARG A 204 -19.39 10.11 15.95
C ARG A 204 -19.24 11.23 14.91
N GLY A 205 -18.43 11.00 13.87
CA GLY A 205 -18.25 11.86 12.71
C GLY A 205 -19.28 11.65 11.60
N TRP A 206 -20.09 10.59 11.66
CA TRP A 206 -20.99 10.16 10.59
C TRP A 206 -21.88 11.26 10.00
N PRO A 207 -22.52 12.15 10.80
CA PRO A 207 -23.35 13.22 10.25
C PRO A 207 -22.59 14.25 9.42
N ARG A 208 -21.27 14.35 9.59
CA ARG A 208 -20.40 15.33 8.90
C ARG A 208 -19.92 14.85 7.52
N LEU A 209 -20.25 13.62 7.15
CA LEU A 209 -19.87 13.02 5.87
C LEU A 209 -20.91 13.32 4.78
N THR A 210 -21.63 14.45 4.83
CA THR A 210 -22.79 14.76 3.95
C THR A 210 -22.56 14.35 2.49
N ASN A 211 -23.43 13.47 1.96
CA ASN A 211 -23.39 12.87 0.61
C ASN A 211 -22.15 12.04 0.21
N ALA A 212 -21.11 11.95 1.03
CA ALA A 212 -19.95 11.11 0.74
C ALA A 212 -20.26 9.61 0.95
N GLY A 213 -20.22 8.83 -0.13
CA GLY A 213 -20.24 7.36 -0.09
C GLY A 213 -21.58 6.73 0.34
N ILE A 214 -22.70 7.43 0.16
CA ILE A 214 -24.04 6.89 0.46
C ILE A 214 -24.46 5.90 -0.62
N GLY A 215 -24.70 4.65 -0.21
CA GLY A 215 -25.18 3.58 -1.10
C GLY A 215 -24.16 3.15 -2.17
N PRO A 216 -24.43 2.03 -2.86
CA PRO A 216 -23.60 1.56 -3.95
C PRO A 216 -23.70 2.50 -5.16
N ALA A 217 -22.58 2.74 -5.84
CA ALA A 217 -22.55 3.55 -7.06
C ALA A 217 -23.31 2.89 -8.22
N ARG A 218 -23.27 1.55 -8.30
CA ARG A 218 -23.95 0.76 -9.32
C ARG A 218 -24.60 -0.48 -8.68
N PRO A 219 -25.77 -0.37 -8.03
CA PRO A 219 -26.39 -1.49 -7.33
C PRO A 219 -26.61 -2.70 -8.25
N LEU A 220 -26.47 -3.91 -7.70
CA LEU A 220 -26.81 -5.15 -8.40
C LEU A 220 -28.32 -5.25 -8.65
N ASN A 221 -28.70 -5.61 -9.88
CA ASN A 221 -30.07 -6.07 -10.15
C ASN A 221 -30.27 -7.52 -9.67
N ASP A 222 -31.51 -8.02 -9.66
CA ASP A 222 -31.79 -9.33 -9.06
C ASP A 222 -31.19 -10.52 -9.82
N ALA A 223 -31.04 -10.39 -11.14
CA ALA A 223 -30.35 -11.39 -11.96
C ALA A 223 -28.84 -11.42 -11.63
N GLU A 224 -28.22 -10.25 -11.52
CA GLU A 224 -26.82 -10.10 -11.12
C GLU A 224 -26.58 -10.61 -9.69
N LYS A 225 -27.49 -10.34 -8.74
CA LYS A 225 -27.42 -10.89 -7.38
C LYS A 225 -27.42 -12.42 -7.41
N LYS A 226 -28.38 -13.03 -8.14
CA LYS A 226 -28.45 -14.50 -8.26
C LYS A 226 -27.19 -15.08 -8.89
N GLN A 227 -26.64 -14.41 -9.91
CA GLN A 227 -25.39 -14.83 -10.55
C GLN A 227 -24.21 -14.73 -9.60
N VAL A 228 -24.03 -13.60 -8.91
CA VAL A 228 -22.95 -13.38 -7.94
C VAL A 228 -23.02 -14.39 -6.81
N THR A 229 -24.20 -14.59 -6.20
CA THR A 229 -24.38 -15.57 -5.12
C THR A 229 -24.04 -16.98 -5.58
N ARG A 230 -24.47 -17.37 -6.79
CA ARG A 230 -24.13 -18.68 -7.36
C ARG A 230 -22.62 -18.82 -7.58
N VAL A 231 -21.97 -17.82 -8.18
CA VAL A 231 -20.51 -17.84 -8.42
C VAL A 231 -19.75 -17.90 -7.10
N LEU A 232 -20.15 -17.12 -6.10
CA LEU A 232 -19.51 -17.11 -4.78
C LEU A 232 -19.70 -18.45 -4.06
N ALA A 233 -20.90 -19.03 -4.09
CA ALA A 233 -21.16 -20.34 -3.50
C ALA A 233 -20.32 -21.44 -4.16
N ILE A 234 -20.21 -21.43 -5.49
CA ILE A 234 -19.34 -22.36 -6.23
C ILE A 234 -17.88 -22.14 -5.87
N ALA A 235 -17.42 -20.88 -5.84
CA ALA A 235 -16.04 -20.55 -5.48
C ALA A 235 -15.70 -21.04 -4.07
N ILE A 236 -16.56 -20.79 -3.08
CA ILE A 236 -16.39 -21.28 -1.70
C ILE A 236 -16.36 -22.80 -1.65
N ALA A 237 -17.28 -23.48 -2.35
CA ALA A 237 -17.31 -24.94 -2.37
C ALA A 237 -16.05 -25.53 -3.02
N VAL A 238 -15.61 -24.97 -4.15
CA VAL A 238 -14.38 -25.40 -4.84
C VAL A 238 -13.14 -25.14 -3.97
N THR A 239 -13.05 -23.97 -3.32
CA THR A 239 -11.95 -23.67 -2.40
C THR A 239 -11.96 -24.62 -1.20
N ALA A 240 -13.11 -24.91 -0.61
CA ALA A 240 -13.22 -25.84 0.51
C ALA A 240 -12.77 -27.26 0.12
N VAL A 241 -13.19 -27.75 -1.05
CA VAL A 241 -12.74 -29.05 -1.59
C VAL A 241 -11.24 -29.03 -1.87
N ALA A 242 -10.70 -27.98 -2.49
CA ALA A 242 -9.26 -27.86 -2.76
C ALA A 242 -8.42 -27.84 -1.47
N VAL A 243 -8.88 -27.12 -0.44
CA VAL A 243 -8.23 -27.10 0.88
C VAL A 243 -8.34 -28.46 1.56
N ALA A 244 -9.46 -29.17 1.46
CA ALA A 244 -9.61 -30.52 2.02
C ALA A 244 -8.68 -31.53 1.33
N ILE A 245 -8.57 -31.48 0.00
CA ILE A 245 -7.63 -32.29 -0.77
C ILE A 245 -6.19 -31.98 -0.34
N TRP A 246 -5.84 -30.70 -0.22
CA TRP A 246 -4.50 -30.30 0.21
C TRP A 246 -4.22 -30.67 1.67
N ALA A 247 -5.21 -30.59 2.56
CA ALA A 247 -5.07 -31.09 3.93
C ALA A 247 -4.77 -32.60 3.94
N SER A 248 -5.41 -33.37 3.05
CA SER A 248 -5.20 -34.82 2.95
C SER A 248 -3.81 -35.23 2.49
N THR A 249 -3.05 -34.34 1.84
CA THR A 249 -1.65 -34.63 1.45
C THR A 249 -0.67 -34.47 2.61
N GLY A 250 -1.10 -33.97 3.78
CA GLY A 250 -0.23 -33.70 4.92
C GLY A 250 0.75 -32.53 4.70
N THR A 251 0.63 -31.80 3.60
CA THR A 251 1.52 -30.69 3.26
C THR A 251 0.91 -29.31 3.49
N LEU A 252 -0.29 -29.23 4.09
CA LEU A 252 -0.91 -27.97 4.52
C LEU A 252 -0.23 -27.48 5.81
N THR A 253 0.82 -26.67 5.69
CA THR A 253 1.64 -26.19 6.81
C THR A 253 1.89 -24.69 6.74
N LEU A 254 2.36 -24.09 7.84
CA LEU A 254 2.75 -22.68 7.89
C LEU A 254 3.86 -22.33 6.90
N ALA A 255 4.68 -23.31 6.50
CA ALA A 255 5.71 -23.11 5.50
C ALA A 255 5.16 -23.12 4.06
N THR A 256 4.16 -23.94 3.75
CA THR A 256 3.65 -24.13 2.38
C THR A 256 2.51 -23.18 2.03
N VAL A 257 1.69 -22.78 3.01
CA VAL A 257 0.56 -21.85 2.81
C VAL A 257 1.00 -20.55 2.14
N PRO A 258 2.01 -19.83 2.63
CA PRO A 258 2.48 -18.61 1.97
C PRO A 258 2.96 -18.82 0.55
N THR A 259 3.64 -19.95 0.28
CA THR A 259 4.14 -20.26 -1.06
C THR A 259 3.01 -20.45 -2.06
N VAL A 260 2.00 -21.27 -1.71
CA VAL A 260 0.86 -21.53 -2.60
C VAL A 260 0.04 -20.25 -2.84
N VAL A 261 -0.27 -19.50 -1.78
CA VAL A 261 -1.07 -18.27 -1.91
C VAL A 261 -0.31 -17.18 -2.68
N THR A 262 1.01 -17.09 -2.53
CA THR A 262 1.85 -16.22 -3.37
C THR A 262 1.75 -16.64 -4.85
N GLY A 263 1.84 -17.94 -5.14
CA GLY A 263 1.64 -18.48 -6.50
C GLY A 263 0.27 -18.14 -7.08
N LEU A 264 -0.81 -18.26 -6.27
CA LEU A 264 -2.16 -17.85 -6.66
C LEU A 264 -2.25 -16.34 -6.94
N SER A 265 -1.56 -15.51 -6.15
CA SER A 265 -1.54 -14.05 -6.33
C SER A 265 -0.83 -13.66 -7.64
N ILE A 266 0.29 -14.31 -7.96
CA ILE A 266 0.98 -14.17 -9.25
C ILE A 266 0.07 -14.62 -10.39
N GLY A 267 -0.54 -15.80 -10.26
CA GLY A 267 -1.48 -16.33 -11.24
C GLY A 267 -2.67 -15.41 -11.49
N ALA A 268 -3.23 -14.80 -10.44
CA ALA A 268 -4.31 -13.82 -10.54
C ALA A 268 -3.87 -12.56 -11.30
N ALA A 269 -2.66 -12.05 -11.04
CA ALA A 269 -2.14 -10.90 -11.78
C ALA A 269 -1.91 -11.22 -13.27
N VAL A 270 -1.28 -12.36 -13.58
CA VAL A 270 -1.08 -12.81 -14.97
C VAL A 270 -2.42 -12.99 -15.68
N TRP A 271 -3.36 -13.68 -15.04
CA TRP A 271 -4.72 -13.86 -15.55
C TRP A 271 -5.41 -12.52 -15.83
N TYR A 272 -5.26 -11.53 -14.93
CA TYR A 272 -5.88 -10.22 -15.10
C TYR A 272 -5.29 -9.45 -16.29
N PHE A 273 -3.98 -9.55 -16.53
CA PHE A 273 -3.37 -9.01 -17.74
C PHE A 273 -3.89 -9.71 -18.99
N VAL A 274 -3.95 -11.04 -19.01
CA VAL A 274 -4.52 -11.82 -20.13
C VAL A 274 -5.97 -11.39 -20.39
N TYR A 275 -6.77 -11.22 -19.34
CA TYR A 275 -8.13 -10.72 -19.41
C TYR A 275 -8.18 -9.32 -20.05
N ILE A 276 -7.39 -8.35 -19.57
CA ILE A 276 -7.33 -7.00 -20.13
C ILE A 276 -6.96 -7.02 -21.62
N PHE A 277 -5.93 -7.78 -22.00
CA PHE A 277 -5.53 -7.91 -23.41
C PHE A 277 -6.61 -8.58 -24.27
N SER A 278 -7.38 -9.52 -23.72
CA SER A 278 -8.51 -10.17 -24.42
C SER A 278 -9.73 -9.26 -24.60
N GLN A 279 -9.96 -8.34 -23.64
CA GLN A 279 -11.06 -7.36 -23.66
C GLN A 279 -10.69 -6.09 -24.44
N ALA A 280 -9.40 -5.88 -24.73
CA ALA A 280 -8.88 -4.81 -25.57
C ALA A 280 -9.22 -5.00 -27.07
N LYS A 281 -10.45 -5.41 -27.38
CA LYS A 281 -11.03 -5.43 -28.73
C LYS A 281 -11.60 -4.04 -29.01
N GLY A 282 -11.10 -3.38 -30.05
CA GLY A 282 -11.55 -2.02 -30.42
C GLY A 282 -10.76 -0.86 -29.81
N ILE A 283 -9.67 -1.12 -29.07
CA ILE A 283 -8.74 -0.06 -28.65
C ILE A 283 -7.82 0.34 -29.81
N THR A 284 -7.40 1.60 -29.83
CA THR A 284 -6.48 2.13 -30.84
C THR A 284 -5.11 1.48 -30.77
N ALA A 285 -4.33 1.55 -31.86
CA ALA A 285 -2.95 1.06 -31.87
C ALA A 285 -2.08 1.78 -30.81
N ALA A 286 -2.36 3.05 -30.55
CA ALA A 286 -1.68 3.84 -29.52
C ALA A 286 -2.02 3.33 -28.10
N GLU A 287 -3.30 3.11 -27.78
CA GLU A 287 -3.72 2.54 -26.49
C GLU A 287 -3.13 1.14 -26.27
N ARG A 288 -3.05 0.31 -27.32
CA ARG A 288 -2.43 -1.02 -27.23
C ARG A 288 -0.92 -0.94 -26.97
N ALA A 289 -0.23 0.03 -27.57
CA ALA A 289 1.18 0.27 -27.29
C ALA A 289 1.40 0.77 -25.86
N GLY A 290 0.55 1.68 -25.37
CA GLY A 290 0.55 2.15 -23.98
C GLY A 290 0.32 1.03 -22.97
N LEU A 291 -0.65 0.14 -23.24
CA LEU A 291 -0.92 -1.03 -22.41
C LEU A 291 0.27 -2.02 -22.37
N ARG A 292 0.94 -2.26 -23.50
CA ARG A 292 2.17 -3.09 -23.53
C ARG A 292 3.31 -2.45 -22.74
N ALA A 293 3.50 -1.15 -22.90
CA ALA A 293 4.46 -0.37 -22.12
C ALA A 293 4.18 -0.45 -20.62
N TYR A 294 2.90 -0.45 -20.23
CA TYR A 294 2.49 -0.58 -18.84
C TYR A 294 2.88 -1.92 -18.21
N VAL A 295 2.95 -3.01 -18.97
CA VAL A 295 3.43 -4.31 -18.45
C VAL A 295 4.87 -4.18 -17.92
N GLY A 296 5.75 -3.47 -18.64
CA GLY A 296 7.11 -3.22 -18.17
C GLY A 296 7.15 -2.38 -16.89
N LEU A 297 6.31 -1.35 -16.80
CA LEU A 297 6.18 -0.53 -15.59
C LEU A 297 5.61 -1.33 -14.41
N PHE A 298 4.66 -2.22 -14.67
CA PHE A 298 4.08 -3.11 -13.68
C PHE A 298 5.13 -4.07 -13.12
N ILE A 299 5.96 -4.67 -13.98
CA ILE A 299 7.09 -5.51 -13.53
C ILE A 299 8.04 -4.69 -12.65
N ALA A 300 8.37 -3.46 -13.05
CA ALA A 300 9.20 -2.57 -12.24
C ALA A 300 8.54 -2.23 -10.90
N SER A 301 7.22 -2.07 -10.87
CA SER A 301 6.46 -1.89 -9.63
C SER A 301 6.53 -3.12 -8.73
N VAL A 302 6.36 -4.32 -9.29
CA VAL A 302 6.48 -5.58 -8.54
C VAL A 302 7.88 -5.69 -7.93
N VAL A 303 8.93 -5.39 -8.69
CA VAL A 303 10.31 -5.37 -8.17
C VAL A 303 10.48 -4.32 -7.07
N PHE A 304 9.99 -3.10 -7.28
CA PHE A 304 10.05 -2.05 -6.25
C PHE A 304 9.44 -2.51 -4.93
N TRP A 305 8.19 -3.00 -4.96
CA TRP A 305 7.48 -3.43 -3.75
C TRP A 305 8.02 -4.74 -3.16
N MET A 306 8.64 -5.59 -3.98
CA MET A 306 9.35 -6.79 -3.55
C MET A 306 10.48 -6.48 -2.57
N LEU A 307 11.19 -5.36 -2.77
CA LEU A 307 12.24 -4.90 -1.87
C LEU A 307 11.67 -3.93 -0.81
N TYR A 308 10.89 -2.93 -1.22
CA TYR A 308 10.46 -1.85 -0.34
C TYR A 308 9.63 -2.31 0.86
N LEU A 309 8.67 -3.22 0.67
CA LEU A 309 7.78 -3.65 1.76
C LEU A 309 8.38 -4.70 2.70
N GLN A 310 9.67 -5.05 2.54
CA GLN A 310 10.38 -5.93 3.48
C GLN A 310 10.76 -5.22 4.79
N MET A 311 10.45 -3.93 4.93
CA MET A 311 10.57 -3.18 6.20
C MET A 311 9.87 -3.89 7.36
N GLY A 312 8.68 -4.46 7.11
CA GLY A 312 7.91 -5.21 8.11
C GLY A 312 8.29 -6.69 8.27
N SER A 313 9.31 -7.16 7.54
CA SER A 313 9.78 -8.55 7.55
C SER A 313 11.31 -8.56 7.59
N VAL A 314 12.00 -8.78 6.48
CA VAL A 314 13.46 -9.00 6.45
C VAL A 314 14.25 -7.93 7.20
N LEU A 315 13.92 -6.64 7.03
CA LEU A 315 14.66 -5.56 7.70
C LEU A 315 14.36 -5.51 9.21
N THR A 316 13.19 -5.96 9.64
CA THR A 316 12.87 -6.11 11.06
C THR A 316 13.64 -7.30 11.66
N ALA A 317 13.75 -8.42 10.93
CA ALA A 317 14.59 -9.55 11.36
C ALA A 317 16.07 -9.17 11.46
N PHE A 318 16.58 -8.43 10.47
CA PHE A 318 17.94 -7.90 10.49
C PHE A 318 18.16 -6.95 11.67
N ALA A 319 17.19 -6.09 11.97
CA ALA A 319 17.27 -5.19 13.12
C ALA A 319 17.31 -5.96 14.45
N ASP A 320 16.51 -7.02 14.58
CA ASP A 320 16.44 -7.86 15.78
C ASP A 320 17.74 -8.65 16.03
N SER A 321 18.38 -9.13 14.97
CA SER A 321 19.56 -10.01 15.09
C SER A 321 20.90 -9.28 15.05
N SER A 322 20.97 -8.14 14.35
CA SER A 322 22.24 -7.59 13.86
C SER A 322 22.45 -6.11 14.19
N VAL A 323 21.45 -5.41 14.72
CA VAL A 323 21.53 -3.96 14.99
C VAL A 323 21.68 -3.72 16.49
N ASP A 324 22.54 -2.76 16.84
CA ASP A 324 22.59 -2.23 18.21
C ASP A 324 21.37 -1.34 18.44
N LEU A 325 20.40 -1.90 19.15
CA LEU A 325 19.12 -1.28 19.48
C LEU A 325 19.17 -0.47 20.79
N ASP A 326 20.27 -0.56 21.54
CA ASP A 326 20.49 0.20 22.76
C ASP A 326 21.17 1.53 22.42
N SER A 327 20.39 2.60 22.35
CA SER A 327 20.91 3.93 22.03
C SER A 327 20.51 4.95 23.09
N TRP A 328 21.49 5.72 23.57
CA TRP A 328 21.28 6.82 24.52
C TRP A 328 20.51 6.46 25.80
N GLY A 329 20.70 5.23 26.30
CA GLY A 329 20.05 4.74 27.53
C GLY A 329 18.59 4.29 27.33
N PHE A 330 18.14 4.17 26.08
CA PHE A 330 16.83 3.64 25.71
C PHE A 330 16.99 2.45 24.78
N HIS A 331 16.27 1.37 25.07
CA HIS A 331 16.17 0.20 24.20
C HIS A 331 15.05 0.39 23.18
N LEU A 332 15.39 0.44 21.90
CA LEU A 332 14.43 0.53 20.81
C LEU A 332 14.01 -0.89 20.37
N PRO A 333 12.73 -1.29 20.49
CA PRO A 333 12.30 -2.58 19.95
C PRO A 333 12.61 -2.69 18.45
N ALA A 334 13.01 -3.87 17.96
CA ALA A 334 13.46 -4.05 16.58
C ALA A 334 12.48 -3.49 15.52
N GLY A 335 11.18 -3.71 15.68
CA GLY A 335 10.15 -3.14 14.81
C GLY A 335 10.12 -1.61 14.74
N GLY A 336 10.62 -0.95 15.78
CA GLY A 336 10.72 0.49 15.90
C GLY A 336 11.60 1.15 14.84
N VAL A 337 12.54 0.42 14.21
CA VAL A 337 13.35 0.96 13.12
C VAL A 337 12.50 1.36 11.90
N GLN A 338 11.31 0.79 11.74
CA GLN A 338 10.38 1.15 10.67
C GLN A 338 9.94 2.63 10.76
N ASN A 339 10.03 3.27 11.94
CA ASN A 339 9.68 4.68 12.11
C ASN A 339 10.59 5.65 11.35
N PHE A 340 11.82 5.23 11.02
CA PHE A 340 12.67 6.05 10.16
C PHE A 340 11.97 6.39 8.84
N ASN A 341 11.23 5.43 8.26
CA ASN A 341 10.46 5.68 7.04
C ASN A 341 9.40 6.77 7.24
N SER A 342 8.54 6.64 8.26
CA SER A 342 7.47 7.62 8.51
C SER A 342 8.02 9.02 8.79
N ILE A 343 9.11 9.12 9.58
CA ILE A 343 9.78 10.39 9.86
C ILE A 343 10.32 11.00 8.55
N PHE A 344 11.03 10.22 7.75
CA PHE A 344 11.60 10.72 6.51
C PHE A 344 10.54 11.09 5.47
N ILE A 345 9.42 10.38 5.38
CA ILE A 345 8.31 10.79 4.50
C ILE A 345 7.79 12.15 4.94
N LEU A 346 7.52 12.35 6.24
CA LEU A 346 7.01 13.61 6.76
C LEU A 346 7.98 14.79 6.52
N VAL A 347 9.29 14.56 6.66
CA VAL A 347 10.32 15.58 6.49
C VAL A 347 10.60 15.88 5.00
N PHE A 348 10.74 14.84 4.18
CA PHE A 348 11.24 14.98 2.80
C PHE A 348 10.13 15.03 1.73
N SER A 349 8.88 14.66 2.03
CA SER A 349 7.78 14.76 1.06
C SER A 349 7.60 16.18 0.51
N PRO A 350 7.60 17.27 1.33
CA PRO A 350 7.51 18.64 0.80
C PRO A 350 8.71 19.02 -0.07
N LEU A 351 9.91 18.56 0.29
CA LEU A 351 11.15 18.83 -0.45
C LEU A 351 11.13 18.15 -1.82
N PHE A 352 10.68 16.89 -1.89
CA PHE A 352 10.49 16.19 -3.16
C PHE A 352 9.37 16.81 -3.99
N GLY A 353 8.28 17.27 -3.37
CA GLY A 353 7.25 18.07 -4.05
C GLY A 353 7.83 19.31 -4.73
N ALA A 354 8.62 20.10 -4.00
CA ALA A 354 9.31 21.27 -4.56
C ALA A 354 10.31 20.90 -5.67
N LEU A 355 11.06 19.80 -5.50
CA LEU A 355 11.97 19.27 -6.51
C LEU A 355 11.22 18.91 -7.81
N TRP A 356 10.04 18.32 -7.71
CA TRP A 356 9.21 17.95 -8.87
C TRP A 356 8.61 19.15 -9.58
N VAL A 357 8.25 20.20 -8.86
CA VAL A 357 7.83 21.47 -9.45
C VAL A 357 9.01 22.13 -10.17
N TRP A 358 10.18 22.17 -9.53
CA TRP A 358 11.39 22.79 -10.10
C TRP A 358 11.92 22.06 -11.34
N THR A 359 11.94 20.72 -11.32
CA THR A 359 12.37 19.92 -12.47
C THR A 359 11.36 19.96 -13.63
N GLY A 360 10.08 20.19 -13.34
CA GLY A 360 9.03 20.31 -14.35
C GLY A 360 8.98 19.09 -15.28
N SER A 361 8.83 19.35 -16.59
CA SER A 361 8.81 18.31 -17.62
C SER A 361 10.18 17.72 -17.97
N ARG A 362 11.28 18.29 -17.46
CA ARG A 362 12.65 17.81 -17.76
C ARG A 362 12.89 16.42 -17.18
N PHE A 363 12.22 16.10 -16.07
CA PHE A 363 12.33 14.81 -15.41
C PHE A 363 11.00 14.06 -15.46
N GLY A 364 10.81 13.33 -16.56
CA GLY A 364 9.57 12.61 -16.84
C GLY A 364 9.28 11.48 -15.86
N ALA A 365 8.02 11.03 -15.88
CA ALA A 365 7.50 10.03 -14.95
C ALA A 365 8.28 8.70 -14.95
N ALA A 366 8.70 8.22 -16.12
CA ALA A 366 9.50 7.00 -16.23
C ALA A 366 10.90 7.14 -15.61
N TYR A 367 11.51 8.32 -15.68
CA TYR A 367 12.80 8.57 -15.00
C TYR A 367 12.64 8.64 -13.49
N LYS A 368 11.58 9.28 -12.97
CA LYS A 368 11.24 9.25 -11.54
C LYS A 368 11.08 7.81 -11.07
N PHE A 369 10.33 7.01 -11.80
CA PHE A 369 10.13 5.61 -11.46
C PHE A 369 11.45 4.81 -11.46
N ALA A 370 12.28 4.97 -12.49
CA ALA A 370 13.59 4.31 -12.57
C ALA A 370 14.51 4.71 -11.41
N SER A 371 14.61 6.01 -11.10
CA SER A 371 15.37 6.49 -9.94
C SER A 371 14.89 5.89 -8.63
N GLY A 372 13.58 5.72 -8.47
CA GLY A 372 13.04 5.11 -7.26
C GLY A 372 13.41 3.63 -7.11
N VAL A 373 13.32 2.85 -8.20
CA VAL A 373 13.79 1.45 -8.22
C VAL A 373 15.29 1.35 -7.98
N PHE A 374 16.08 2.26 -8.57
CA PHE A 374 17.53 2.33 -8.34
C PHE A 374 17.86 2.59 -6.87
N LEU A 375 17.22 3.56 -6.22
CA LEU A 375 17.49 3.92 -4.83
C LEU A 375 17.19 2.77 -3.88
N VAL A 376 16.10 2.03 -4.10
CA VAL A 376 15.79 0.82 -3.31
C VAL A 376 16.80 -0.29 -3.58
N GLY A 377 17.20 -0.51 -4.84
CA GLY A 377 18.26 -1.47 -5.16
C GLY A 377 19.61 -1.10 -4.51
N PHE A 378 19.95 0.19 -4.51
CA PHE A 378 21.16 0.70 -3.87
C PHE A 378 21.12 0.56 -2.35
N ALA A 379 19.96 0.77 -1.72
CA ALA A 379 19.76 0.48 -0.29
C ALA A 379 20.06 -1.00 0.02
N TYR A 380 19.71 -1.92 -0.88
CA TYR A 380 19.99 -3.35 -0.72
C TYR A 380 21.46 -3.73 -0.95
N VAL A 381 22.19 -3.02 -1.81
CA VAL A 381 23.66 -3.15 -1.86
C VAL A 381 24.25 -2.79 -0.49
N PHE A 382 23.74 -1.71 0.11
CA PHE A 382 24.19 -1.28 1.42
C PHE A 382 23.84 -2.28 2.53
N LEU A 383 22.63 -2.87 2.50
CA LEU A 383 22.24 -3.95 3.40
C LEU A 383 23.13 -5.18 3.27
N GLY A 384 23.49 -5.61 2.05
CA GLY A 384 24.43 -6.72 1.85
C GLY A 384 25.83 -6.44 2.43
N TRP A 385 26.26 -5.17 2.37
CA TRP A 385 27.50 -4.76 3.03
C TRP A 385 27.39 -4.78 4.55
N LEU A 386 26.29 -4.27 5.11
CA LEU A 386 26.02 -4.31 6.55
C LEU A 386 25.90 -5.75 7.06
N GLN A 387 25.22 -6.63 6.34
CA GLN A 387 25.11 -8.05 6.67
C GLN A 387 26.49 -8.70 6.76
N GLY A 388 27.36 -8.46 5.79
CA GLY A 388 28.73 -9.00 5.85
C GLY A 388 29.55 -8.51 7.05
N ARG A 389 29.19 -7.36 7.65
CA ARG A 389 29.79 -6.88 8.90
C ARG A 389 29.14 -7.55 10.12
N ALA A 390 27.82 -7.68 10.11
CA ALA A 390 27.08 -8.43 11.13
C ALA A 390 27.57 -9.88 11.24
N ASP A 391 27.83 -10.54 10.11
CA ASP A 391 28.35 -11.91 10.04
C ASP A 391 29.73 -12.06 10.70
N THR A 392 30.49 -10.97 10.87
CA THR A 392 31.76 -10.97 11.63
C THR A 392 31.58 -10.82 13.14
N GLY A 393 30.33 -10.77 13.63
CA GLY A 393 29.98 -10.59 15.04
C GLY A 393 29.90 -9.14 15.50
N VAL A 394 29.96 -8.17 14.59
CA VAL A 394 29.87 -6.74 14.91
C VAL A 394 28.42 -6.27 14.84
N LEU A 395 27.89 -5.73 15.93
CA LEU A 395 26.58 -5.09 15.92
C LEU A 395 26.59 -3.81 15.07
N ILE A 396 25.55 -3.65 14.27
CA ILE A 396 25.39 -2.52 13.36
C ILE A 396 24.75 -1.35 14.09
N ALA A 397 25.42 -0.19 14.11
CA ALA A 397 24.86 1.01 14.73
C ALA A 397 23.53 1.44 14.08
N LEU A 398 22.57 1.85 14.90
CA LEU A 398 21.23 2.29 14.47
C LEU A 398 21.24 3.37 13.38
N GLY A 399 22.25 4.25 13.36
CA GLY A 399 22.42 5.27 12.33
C GLY A 399 22.56 4.70 10.90
N TRP A 400 23.10 3.50 10.75
CA TRP A 400 23.16 2.82 9.45
C TRP A 400 21.79 2.34 8.97
N MET A 401 20.94 1.90 9.90
CA MET A 401 19.54 1.60 9.57
C MET A 401 18.81 2.86 9.12
N ALA A 402 19.03 4.00 9.80
CA ALA A 402 18.47 5.28 9.36
C ALA A 402 18.89 5.62 7.91
N TRP A 403 20.14 5.37 7.52
CA TRP A 403 20.58 5.55 6.13
C TRP A 403 19.88 4.62 5.13
N VAL A 404 19.72 3.34 5.45
CA VAL A 404 18.97 2.39 4.60
C VAL A 404 17.54 2.88 4.41
N TYR A 405 16.85 3.22 5.51
CA TYR A 405 15.48 3.71 5.46
C TYR A 405 15.35 5.05 4.73
N LEU A 406 16.36 5.92 4.77
CA LEU A 406 16.39 7.16 4.00
C LEU A 406 16.39 6.88 2.49
N LEU A 407 17.25 5.96 2.04
CA LEU A 407 17.33 5.56 0.63
C LEU A 407 16.03 4.91 0.16
N LEU A 408 15.45 4.02 0.97
CA LEU A 408 14.14 3.43 0.69
C LEU A 408 13.06 4.50 0.56
N THR A 409 13.04 5.46 1.48
CA THR A 409 12.06 6.55 1.49
C THR A 409 12.19 7.46 0.28
N PHE A 410 13.42 7.84 -0.11
CA PHE A 410 13.63 8.59 -1.35
C PHE A 410 13.19 7.79 -2.57
N GLY A 411 13.38 6.47 -2.54
CA GLY A 411 12.83 5.54 -3.52
C GLY A 411 11.31 5.65 -3.64
N GLU A 412 10.60 5.59 -2.51
CA GLU A 412 9.15 5.73 -2.47
C GLU A 412 8.67 7.09 -2.97
N LEU A 413 9.29 8.19 -2.53
CA LEU A 413 8.93 9.54 -2.94
C LEU A 413 9.12 9.78 -4.45
N CYS A 414 9.90 8.93 -5.12
CA CYS A 414 10.03 8.90 -6.58
C CYS A 414 8.94 8.05 -7.28
N VAL A 415 8.54 6.92 -6.69
CA VAL A 415 7.60 5.95 -7.30
C VAL A 415 6.15 6.25 -6.99
N SER A 416 5.79 6.43 -5.71
CA SER A 416 4.39 6.41 -5.24
C SER A 416 3.51 7.50 -5.87
N PRO A 417 3.93 8.79 -5.94
CA PRO A 417 3.10 9.84 -6.55
C PRO A 417 2.91 9.65 -8.07
N VAL A 418 3.91 9.06 -8.71
CA VAL A 418 3.99 8.97 -10.17
C VAL A 418 3.31 7.71 -10.70
N GLY A 419 3.34 6.61 -9.94
CA GLY A 419 2.80 5.31 -10.32
C GLY A 419 1.33 5.39 -10.75
N LEU A 420 0.47 5.92 -9.88
CA LEU A 420 -0.96 6.10 -10.17
C LEU A 420 -1.20 7.00 -11.40
N SER A 421 -0.44 8.09 -11.52
CA SER A 421 -0.54 8.99 -12.66
C SER A 421 -0.21 8.27 -13.98
N VAL A 422 0.91 7.54 -14.04
CA VAL A 422 1.31 6.82 -15.26
C VAL A 422 0.35 5.68 -15.58
N THR A 423 -0.16 4.98 -14.57
CA THR A 423 -1.20 3.96 -14.74
C THR A 423 -2.42 4.52 -15.47
N THR A 424 -2.92 5.68 -15.06
CA THR A 424 -4.09 6.30 -15.71
C THR A 424 -3.79 6.85 -17.11
N GLN A 425 -2.57 7.33 -17.36
CA GLN A 425 -2.16 7.88 -18.66
C GLN A 425 -1.91 6.80 -19.72
N LEU A 426 -1.38 5.65 -19.32
CA LEU A 426 -1.15 4.50 -20.22
C LEU A 426 -2.37 3.58 -20.34
N ALA A 427 -3.38 3.77 -19.49
CA ALA A 427 -4.61 3.02 -19.53
C ALA A 427 -5.46 3.35 -20.77
N PRO A 428 -6.02 2.34 -21.45
CA PRO A 428 -7.06 2.57 -22.45
C PRO A 428 -8.24 3.33 -21.84
N SER A 429 -8.86 4.20 -22.63
CA SER A 429 -9.98 5.05 -22.20
C SER A 429 -11.12 4.26 -21.53
N SER A 430 -11.44 3.09 -22.07
CA SER A 430 -12.47 2.17 -21.56
C SER A 430 -12.08 1.39 -20.29
N LEU A 431 -10.79 1.35 -19.93
CA LEU A 431 -10.25 0.51 -18.86
C LEU A 431 -9.56 1.29 -17.74
N LYS A 432 -9.62 2.63 -17.73
CA LYS A 432 -8.96 3.47 -16.71
C LYS A 432 -9.25 3.04 -15.27
N GLY A 433 -10.50 2.75 -14.93
CA GLY A 433 -10.87 2.28 -13.58
C GLY A 433 -10.30 0.91 -13.23
N GLN A 434 -10.20 -0.02 -14.20
CA GLN A 434 -9.60 -1.34 -13.99
C GLN A 434 -8.08 -1.25 -13.81
N MET A 435 -7.43 -0.35 -14.54
CA MET A 435 -5.99 -0.13 -14.48
C MET A 435 -5.53 0.39 -13.12
N MET A 436 -6.36 1.19 -12.43
CA MET A 436 -6.12 1.56 -11.03
C MET A 436 -6.08 0.35 -10.09
N GLY A 437 -6.89 -0.66 -10.35
CA GLY A 437 -6.81 -1.94 -9.67
C GLY A 437 -5.51 -2.69 -9.93
N VAL A 438 -5.00 -2.61 -11.17
CA VAL A 438 -3.70 -3.22 -11.54
C VAL A 438 -2.53 -2.59 -10.80
N TRP A 439 -2.59 -1.28 -10.48
CA TRP A 439 -1.56 -0.66 -9.65
C TRP A 439 -1.42 -1.36 -8.29
N PHE A 440 -2.53 -1.67 -7.62
CA PHE A 440 -2.51 -2.39 -6.34
C PHE A 440 -2.10 -3.86 -6.46
N LEU A 441 -2.18 -4.46 -7.64
CA LEU A 441 -1.60 -5.79 -7.89
C LEU A 441 -0.06 -5.79 -7.77
N GLY A 442 0.60 -4.63 -7.99
CA GLY A 442 2.04 -4.47 -7.83
C GLY A 442 2.52 -4.87 -6.43
N PRO A 443 2.11 -4.18 -5.35
CA PRO A 443 2.46 -4.56 -3.98
C PRO A 443 1.83 -5.88 -3.55
N ALA A 444 0.66 -6.25 -4.06
CA ALA A 444 0.01 -7.53 -3.75
C ALA A 444 0.84 -8.74 -4.21
N VAL A 445 1.57 -8.62 -5.31
CA VAL A 445 2.45 -9.67 -5.86
C VAL A 445 3.90 -9.48 -5.39
N GLY A 446 4.41 -8.25 -5.42
CA GLY A 446 5.80 -7.95 -5.08
C GLY A 446 6.14 -8.32 -3.64
N THR A 447 5.32 -7.91 -2.68
CA THR A 447 5.62 -8.11 -1.26
C THR A 447 5.77 -9.60 -0.90
N PRO A 448 4.79 -10.48 -1.23
CA PRO A 448 4.92 -11.90 -0.92
C PRO A 448 6.05 -12.56 -1.73
N LEU A 449 6.30 -12.10 -2.97
CA LEU A 449 7.42 -12.60 -3.78
C LEU A 449 8.77 -12.35 -3.10
N GLY A 450 8.96 -11.19 -2.46
CA GLY A 450 10.17 -10.89 -1.70
C GLY A 450 10.33 -11.79 -0.47
N GLY A 451 9.22 -12.09 0.22
CA GLY A 451 9.22 -13.06 1.32
C GLY A 451 9.54 -14.49 0.86
N GLN A 452 9.02 -14.92 -0.31
CA GLN A 452 9.40 -16.21 -0.91
C GLN A 452 10.87 -16.21 -1.33
N ALA A 453 11.38 -15.11 -1.89
CA ALA A 453 12.79 -14.99 -2.24
C ALA A 453 13.68 -15.20 -1.01
N TYR A 454 13.29 -14.66 0.16
CA TYR A 454 14.01 -14.91 1.41
C TYR A 454 14.05 -16.41 1.76
N LYS A 455 12.88 -17.06 1.78
CA LYS A 455 12.75 -18.50 2.08
C LYS A 455 13.61 -19.39 1.21
N PHE A 456 13.72 -19.10 -0.10
CA PHE A 456 14.43 -19.96 -1.04
C PHE A 456 15.89 -19.59 -1.24
N LEU A 457 16.25 -18.31 -1.19
CA LEU A 457 17.61 -17.86 -1.47
C LEU A 457 18.49 -17.87 -0.22
N VAL A 458 17.99 -17.47 0.95
CA VAL A 458 18.82 -17.39 2.17
C VAL A 458 19.44 -18.74 2.53
N PRO A 459 18.72 -19.87 2.55
CA PRO A 459 19.34 -21.17 2.80
C PRO A 459 20.38 -21.60 1.75
N ALA A 460 20.27 -21.08 0.52
CA ALA A 460 21.13 -21.46 -0.60
C ALA A 460 22.41 -20.63 -0.69
N VAL A 461 22.34 -19.33 -0.38
CA VAL A 461 23.45 -18.38 -0.60
C VAL A 461 23.82 -17.53 0.61
N GLY A 462 23.04 -17.59 1.70
CA GLY A 462 23.18 -16.73 2.87
C GLY A 462 22.50 -15.36 2.74
N GLU A 463 22.28 -14.68 3.86
CA GLU A 463 21.56 -13.40 3.92
C GLU A 463 22.30 -12.28 3.17
N GLN A 464 23.63 -12.27 3.24
CA GLN A 464 24.45 -11.27 2.56
C GLN A 464 24.23 -11.30 1.04
N TRP A 465 24.30 -12.49 0.44
CA TRP A 465 24.09 -12.66 -1.00
C TRP A 465 22.62 -12.50 -1.39
N PHE A 466 21.67 -12.84 -0.52
CA PHE A 466 20.27 -12.51 -0.73
C PHE A 466 20.06 -11.01 -0.98
N PHE A 467 20.66 -10.14 -0.16
CA PHE A 467 20.57 -8.69 -0.37
C PHE A 467 21.20 -8.24 -1.69
N TYR A 468 22.39 -8.74 -2.03
CA TYR A 468 23.06 -8.38 -3.29
C TYR A 468 22.30 -8.88 -4.54
N LEU A 469 21.69 -10.06 -4.49
CA LEU A 469 20.90 -10.59 -5.60
C LEU A 469 19.65 -9.73 -5.85
N LEU A 470 18.92 -9.37 -4.80
CA LEU A 470 17.77 -8.47 -4.92
C LEU A 470 18.18 -7.08 -5.39
N ALA A 471 19.32 -6.56 -4.90
CA ALA A 471 19.90 -5.31 -5.39
C ALA A 471 20.18 -5.38 -6.90
N GLY A 472 20.79 -6.47 -7.36
CA GLY A 472 21.06 -6.71 -8.78
C GLY A 472 19.78 -6.71 -9.64
N VAL A 473 18.73 -7.38 -9.17
CA VAL A 473 17.41 -7.40 -9.85
C VAL A 473 16.83 -5.98 -9.94
N ALA A 474 16.85 -5.21 -8.85
CA ALA A 474 16.34 -3.85 -8.83
C ALA A 474 17.16 -2.90 -9.73
N ILE A 475 18.50 -2.94 -9.63
CA ILE A 475 19.38 -2.09 -10.44
C ILE A 475 19.23 -2.42 -11.93
N LEU A 476 19.19 -3.70 -12.30
CA LEU A 476 18.96 -4.11 -13.68
C LEU A 476 17.60 -3.62 -14.19
N THR A 477 16.55 -3.78 -13.38
CA THR A 477 15.20 -3.28 -13.70
C THR A 477 15.19 -1.77 -13.91
N SER A 478 15.89 -1.01 -13.05
CA SER A 478 16.05 0.43 -13.19
C SER A 478 16.76 0.82 -14.48
N ILE A 479 17.88 0.14 -14.81
CA ILE A 479 18.64 0.42 -16.05
C ILE A 479 17.74 0.17 -17.26
N VAL A 480 17.04 -0.97 -17.32
CA VAL A 480 16.11 -1.28 -18.40
C VAL A 480 15.01 -0.23 -18.51
N LEU A 481 14.43 0.20 -17.38
CA LEU A 481 13.38 1.22 -17.38
C LEU A 481 13.89 2.59 -17.85
N ALA A 482 15.09 2.99 -17.42
CA ALA A 482 15.73 4.22 -17.84
C ALA A 482 16.03 4.22 -19.36
N LEU A 483 16.52 3.10 -19.90
CA LEU A 483 16.76 2.95 -21.34
C LEU A 483 15.45 2.96 -22.15
N CYS A 484 14.35 2.43 -21.59
CA CYS A 484 13.02 2.46 -22.20
C CYS A 484 12.29 3.80 -22.02
N SER A 485 12.78 4.69 -21.15
CA SER A 485 12.12 5.95 -20.79
C SER A 485 11.82 6.87 -21.99
N PRO A 486 12.72 7.07 -22.98
CA PRO A 486 12.42 7.88 -24.17
C PRO A 486 11.24 7.32 -24.99
N ALA A 487 11.12 5.99 -25.08
CA ALA A 487 10.01 5.34 -25.78
C ALA A 487 8.69 5.52 -25.02
N LEU A 488 8.72 5.37 -23.68
CA LEU A 488 7.57 5.62 -22.80
C LEU A 488 7.08 7.07 -22.91
N HIS A 489 8.00 8.04 -22.89
CA HIS A 489 7.66 9.46 -23.02
C HIS A 489 6.97 9.77 -24.35
N ARG A 490 7.44 9.18 -25.46
CA ARG A 490 6.79 9.34 -26.78
C ARG A 490 5.38 8.74 -26.81
N LEU A 491 5.15 7.63 -26.11
CA LEU A 491 3.82 7.01 -26.03
C LEU A 491 2.85 7.84 -25.17
N MET A 492 3.32 8.39 -24.05
CA MET A 492 2.53 9.25 -23.17
C MET A 492 2.18 10.58 -23.86
N GLY A 493 3.12 11.19 -24.59
CA GLY A 493 2.89 12.44 -25.32
C GLY A 493 1.90 12.31 -26.50
N ARG A 494 1.73 11.12 -27.07
CA ARG A 494 0.76 10.87 -28.16
C ARG A 494 -0.67 10.63 -27.67
N GLY A 495 -0.85 10.22 -26.40
CA GLY A 495 -2.17 9.97 -25.80
C GLY A 495 -2.88 11.23 -25.30
N GLY A 496 -2.19 12.36 -25.17
CA GLY A 496 -2.72 13.62 -24.65
C GLY A 496 -3.35 14.56 -25.69
N HIS A 497 -3.31 14.24 -26.99
CA HIS A 497 -3.87 15.08 -28.05
C HIS A 497 -4.90 14.31 -28.89
N GLY A 498 -6.04 14.01 -28.28
CA GLY A 498 -7.28 13.79 -29.01
C GLY A 498 -7.94 15.15 -29.26
N SER A 499 -7.99 15.58 -30.52
CA SER A 499 -8.81 16.68 -31.06
C SER A 499 -8.69 18.05 -30.37
N GLY A 500 -7.64 18.80 -30.71
CA GLY A 500 -7.60 20.25 -30.56
C GLY A 500 -6.43 20.77 -31.37
N ALA A 501 -6.71 21.37 -32.53
CA ALA A 501 -5.70 22.09 -33.28
C ALA A 501 -5.00 23.10 -32.35
N PRO A 502 -3.68 23.33 -32.49
CA PRO A 502 -3.03 24.38 -31.72
C PRO A 502 -3.73 25.69 -32.05
N LEU A 503 -4.29 26.34 -31.03
CA LEU A 503 -4.75 27.71 -31.14
C LEU A 503 -3.54 28.53 -31.60
N ALA A 504 -3.55 28.91 -32.88
CA ALA A 504 -2.65 29.89 -33.41
C ALA A 504 -2.77 31.13 -32.52
N VAL A 505 -1.68 31.50 -31.86
CA VAL A 505 -1.54 32.80 -31.22
C VAL A 505 -1.74 33.83 -32.33
N PRO A 506 -2.80 34.66 -32.31
CA PRO A 506 -2.92 35.72 -33.29
C PRO A 506 -1.78 36.71 -33.07
N PRO A 507 -1.14 37.23 -34.13
CA PRO A 507 -0.07 38.19 -33.99
C PRO A 507 -0.58 39.44 -33.28
N GLU A 508 0.24 39.95 -32.35
CA GLU A 508 0.02 41.21 -31.63
C GLU A 508 -0.44 42.29 -32.60
N GLN A 509 -1.67 42.78 -32.42
CA GLN A 509 -2.09 44.03 -33.06
C GLN A 509 -1.50 45.18 -32.25
N GLU A 510 -0.61 45.91 -32.92
CA GLU A 510 -0.14 47.24 -32.54
C GLU A 510 -1.31 48.10 -32.07
N PHE A 511 -1.27 48.51 -30.81
CA PHE A 511 -2.10 49.61 -30.32
C PHE A 511 -1.45 50.93 -30.75
N GLU A 512 -1.79 51.40 -31.94
CA GLU A 512 -1.70 52.82 -32.29
C GLU A 512 -2.92 53.58 -31.70
N GLY A 513 -2.64 54.46 -30.75
CA GLY A 513 -3.21 55.81 -30.68
C GLY A 513 -4.64 56.01 -30.17
N ARG A 514 -4.76 56.64 -28.98
CA ARG A 514 -5.35 57.99 -28.78
C ARG A 514 -5.41 58.33 -27.28
N GLY A 515 -4.73 59.40 -26.91
CA GLY A 515 -4.65 59.98 -25.57
C GLY A 515 -3.34 60.73 -25.41
#